data_AF-A0AAP5IHM2-F1
#
_entry.id   AF-A0AAP5IHM2-F1
#
_cell.length_a   1.000
_cell.length_b   1.000
_cell.length_c   1.000
_cell.angle_alpha   90.00
_cell.angle_beta   90.00
_cell.angle_gamma   90.00
#
_symmetry.space_group_name_H-M   'P 1'
#
loop_
_entity.id
_entity.type
_entity.pdbx_description
1 polymer ?
#
loop_
_entity_poly.entity_id
_entity_poly.type
_entity_poly.pdbx_seq_one_letter_code
_entity_poly.pdbx_strand_id
1 'polypeptide(L)'
;MKQQKNQFSHLTAIERTNLSFPAQYLFNQNLLQGKILDFGCGFGNDVKILRQKGCDITGYDPYYFPEYPHEKFDTIICFYVLNVLFPEEQANVLMEVSHLLKPGGKAYYAVRRDIKREGFREHYVHKKPTYQCVVKLPFHSIHLDTSREFYEYKHYNHQRNSANNCIFCNPYKHLNLLTESATAYAMSDGYPISKGHTLVIPKRHVSNYFELPFKEQSACWFMVNKVQEMLKTQFNPDGFNVGMNINQAGGQKLMHASIHIIPRYKGDSAGAKSGIRNVIPKKTSG
;
A
#
# COMPACT_ATOMS: atom_id res chain seq x y z
N MET A 1 10.49 20.12 8.27
CA MET A 1 11.20 20.08 6.98
C MET A 1 10.16 20.07 5.87
N LYS A 2 10.32 20.84 4.79
CA LYS A 2 9.41 20.74 3.63
C LYS A 2 9.58 19.35 3.01
N GLN A 3 8.51 18.58 2.92
CA GLN A 3 8.50 17.29 2.23
C GLN A 3 8.90 17.54 0.78
N GLN A 4 9.98 16.90 0.32
CA GLN A 4 10.43 17.02 -1.05
C GLN A 4 9.36 16.41 -1.96
N LYS A 5 8.87 17.16 -2.95
CA LYS A 5 7.82 16.71 -3.88
C LYS A 5 8.36 16.61 -5.29
N ASN A 6 7.97 15.57 -6.03
CA ASN A 6 8.26 15.45 -7.45
C ASN A 6 7.19 16.21 -8.27
N GLN A 7 7.25 17.55 -8.24
CA GLN A 7 6.21 18.43 -8.80
C GLN A 7 5.89 18.17 -10.28
N PHE A 8 6.85 17.65 -11.04
CA PHE A 8 6.75 17.46 -12.49
C PHE A 8 6.69 15.99 -12.90
N SER A 9 6.29 15.08 -11.99
CA SER A 9 6.18 13.65 -12.29
C SER A 9 5.28 13.35 -13.49
N HIS A 10 4.16 14.07 -13.65
CA HIS A 10 3.22 13.94 -14.78
C HIS A 10 3.89 14.14 -16.14
N LEU A 11 4.95 14.95 -16.23
CA LEU A 11 5.70 15.20 -17.46
C LEU A 11 6.51 13.98 -17.94
N THR A 12 6.60 12.91 -17.14
CA THR A 12 7.22 11.65 -17.54
C THR A 12 6.27 10.72 -18.30
N ALA A 13 4.98 11.06 -18.37
CA ALA A 13 4.01 10.35 -19.20
C ALA A 13 4.40 10.45 -20.67
N ILE A 14 4.38 9.32 -21.37
CA ILE A 14 4.77 9.22 -22.78
C ILE A 14 3.53 9.07 -23.65
N GLU A 15 3.31 10.05 -24.52
CA GLU A 15 2.31 9.97 -25.58
C GLU A 15 2.74 8.94 -26.64
N ARG A 16 1.80 8.11 -27.08
CA ARG A 16 2.07 6.97 -27.96
C ARG A 16 0.86 6.65 -28.83
N THR A 17 1.12 6.17 -30.04
CA THR A 17 0.09 5.75 -31.00
C THR A 17 -0.27 4.27 -30.90
N ASN A 18 0.58 3.48 -30.25
CA ASN A 18 0.44 2.04 -30.07
C ASN A 18 0.37 1.68 -28.58
N LEU A 19 -0.13 0.47 -28.27
CA LEU A 19 -0.11 -0.05 -26.91
C LEU A 19 1.31 0.00 -26.32
N SER A 20 1.39 0.35 -25.05
CA SER A 20 2.60 0.14 -24.28
C SER A 20 2.97 -1.33 -24.27
N PHE A 21 4.27 -1.61 -24.22
CA PHE A 21 4.75 -2.97 -24.15
C PHE A 21 4.16 -3.75 -22.94
N PRO A 22 4.04 -3.18 -21.71
CA PRO A 22 3.32 -3.84 -20.63
C PRO A 22 1.86 -4.15 -20.97
N ALA A 23 1.11 -3.19 -21.52
CA ALA A 23 -0.28 -3.42 -21.93
C ALA A 23 -0.40 -4.54 -22.98
N GLN A 24 0.46 -4.51 -23.99
CA GLN A 24 0.51 -5.53 -25.05
C GLN A 24 0.86 -6.90 -24.48
N TYR A 25 1.85 -7.00 -23.59
CA TYR A 25 2.23 -8.24 -22.94
C TYR A 25 1.06 -8.83 -22.15
N LEU A 26 0.44 -8.04 -21.24
CA LEU A 26 -0.67 -8.53 -20.42
C LEU A 26 -1.90 -8.90 -21.25
N PHE A 27 -2.20 -8.14 -22.31
CA PHE A 27 -3.28 -8.46 -23.23
C PHE A 27 -3.04 -9.79 -23.96
N ASN A 28 -1.84 -9.99 -24.51
CA ASN A 28 -1.49 -11.21 -25.24
C ASN A 28 -1.44 -12.45 -24.33
N GLN A 29 -1.10 -12.27 -23.05
CA GLN A 29 -1.14 -13.35 -22.05
C GLN A 29 -2.53 -13.57 -21.45
N ASN A 30 -3.56 -12.87 -21.94
CA ASN A 30 -4.93 -12.93 -21.44
C ASN A 30 -5.03 -12.65 -19.92
N LEU A 31 -4.21 -11.71 -19.42
CA LEU A 31 -4.16 -11.33 -18.00
C LEU A 31 -5.07 -10.15 -17.66
N LEU A 32 -5.59 -9.44 -18.67
CA LEU A 32 -6.52 -8.34 -18.52
C LEU A 32 -7.96 -8.88 -18.47
N GLN A 33 -8.47 -9.14 -17.26
CA GLN A 33 -9.75 -9.82 -17.05
C GLN A 33 -10.77 -8.94 -16.30
N GLY A 34 -12.04 -9.11 -16.65
CA GLY A 34 -13.16 -8.40 -16.02
C GLY A 34 -13.08 -6.88 -16.19
N LYS A 35 -13.49 -6.16 -15.15
CA LYS A 35 -13.41 -4.70 -15.12
C LYS A 35 -12.00 -4.24 -14.76
N ILE A 36 -11.40 -3.41 -15.62
CA ILE A 36 -9.99 -3.03 -15.56
C ILE A 36 -9.84 -1.54 -15.21
N LEU A 37 -8.90 -1.23 -14.32
CA LEU A 37 -8.41 0.13 -14.09
C LEU A 37 -6.96 0.26 -14.55
N ASP A 38 -6.67 1.27 -15.36
CA ASP A 38 -5.32 1.76 -15.61
C ASP A 38 -5.00 2.89 -14.62
N PHE A 39 -4.24 2.55 -13.58
CA PHE A 39 -3.87 3.46 -12.50
C PHE A 39 -2.58 4.20 -12.84
N GLY A 40 -2.69 5.52 -13.02
CA GLY A 40 -1.63 6.38 -13.54
C GLY A 40 -1.51 6.31 -15.06
N CYS A 41 -2.66 6.34 -15.75
CA CYS A 41 -2.74 6.14 -17.19
C CYS A 41 -2.11 7.27 -18.05
N GLY A 42 -1.65 8.37 -17.44
CA GLY A 42 -1.05 9.50 -18.15
C GLY A 42 -2.05 10.08 -19.16
N PHE A 43 -1.67 10.09 -20.44
CA PHE A 43 -2.54 10.55 -21.54
C PHE A 43 -3.66 9.56 -21.94
N GLY A 44 -3.77 8.39 -21.30
CA GLY A 44 -4.88 7.45 -21.52
C GLY A 44 -4.82 6.67 -22.85
N ASN A 45 -3.66 6.63 -23.51
CA ASN A 45 -3.49 5.96 -24.80
C ASN A 45 -3.74 4.45 -24.72
N ASP A 46 -3.23 3.77 -23.68
CA ASP A 46 -3.45 2.34 -23.47
C ASP A 46 -4.93 2.05 -23.23
N VAL A 47 -5.60 2.86 -22.40
CA VAL A 47 -7.04 2.78 -22.14
C VAL A 47 -7.84 2.88 -23.44
N LYS A 48 -7.54 3.88 -24.30
CA LYS A 48 -8.23 4.06 -25.58
C LYS A 48 -8.09 2.84 -26.49
N ILE A 49 -6.88 2.33 -26.65
CA ILE A 49 -6.60 1.21 -27.57
C ILE A 49 -7.16 -0.11 -27.02
N LEU A 50 -7.03 -0.39 -25.72
CA LEU A 50 -7.59 -1.59 -25.09
C LEU A 50 -9.12 -1.59 -25.15
N ARG A 51 -9.77 -0.43 -25.01
CA ARG A 51 -11.22 -0.30 -25.17
C ARG A 51 -11.67 -0.64 -26.60
N GLN A 52 -10.93 -0.18 -27.61
CA GLN A 52 -11.18 -0.55 -29.02
C GLN A 52 -10.99 -2.06 -29.28
N LYS A 53 -10.16 -2.73 -28.49
CA LYS A 53 -9.95 -4.18 -28.50
C LYS A 53 -10.99 -4.96 -27.67
N GLY A 54 -11.99 -4.30 -27.11
CA GLY A 54 -13.09 -4.92 -26.37
C GLY A 54 -12.89 -5.07 -24.86
N CYS A 55 -11.84 -4.50 -24.27
CA CYS A 55 -11.65 -4.51 -22.82
C CYS A 55 -12.58 -3.50 -22.12
N ASP A 56 -13.21 -3.92 -21.01
CA ASP A 56 -13.87 -3.01 -20.07
C ASP A 56 -12.81 -2.32 -19.20
N ILE A 57 -12.26 -1.22 -19.71
CA ILE A 57 -11.15 -0.49 -19.07
C ILE A 57 -11.47 0.99 -18.88
N THR A 58 -11.11 1.49 -17.71
CA THR A 58 -11.13 2.92 -17.33
C THR A 58 -9.73 3.37 -16.93
N GLY A 59 -9.44 4.66 -17.04
CA GLY A 59 -8.16 5.24 -16.66
C GLY A 59 -8.33 6.22 -15.52
N TYR A 60 -7.37 6.23 -14.60
CA TYR A 60 -7.22 7.24 -13.56
C TYR A 60 -5.79 7.81 -13.64
N ASP A 61 -5.64 9.12 -13.52
CA ASP A 61 -4.36 9.79 -13.40
C ASP A 61 -4.53 11.09 -12.61
N PRO A 62 -3.79 11.31 -11.51
CA PRO A 62 -3.98 12.48 -10.65
C PRO A 62 -3.86 13.84 -11.38
N TYR A 63 -3.22 13.89 -12.55
CA TYR A 63 -3.05 15.10 -13.33
C TYR A 63 -3.99 15.14 -14.55
N TYR A 64 -3.97 14.08 -15.37
CA TYR A 64 -4.68 14.08 -16.66
C TYR A 64 -6.13 13.59 -16.57
N PHE A 65 -6.44 12.71 -15.61
CA PHE A 65 -7.76 12.12 -15.39
C PHE A 65 -8.06 12.07 -13.88
N PRO A 66 -8.25 13.25 -13.24
CA PRO A 66 -8.18 13.40 -11.78
C PRO A 66 -9.41 12.92 -11.02
N GLU A 67 -10.44 12.42 -11.71
CA GLU A 67 -11.64 11.86 -11.07
C GLU A 67 -11.29 10.51 -10.44
N TYR A 68 -11.24 10.47 -9.11
CA TYR A 68 -10.89 9.25 -8.38
C TYR A 68 -12.00 8.20 -8.52
N PRO A 69 -11.67 6.95 -8.89
CA PRO A 69 -12.68 5.92 -9.04
C PRO A 69 -13.30 5.52 -7.69
N HIS A 70 -14.62 5.43 -7.64
CA HIS A 70 -15.37 4.89 -6.48
C HIS A 70 -15.67 3.39 -6.61
N GLU A 71 -15.12 2.83 -7.68
CA GLU A 71 -15.07 1.45 -8.14
C GLU A 71 -14.43 0.40 -7.25
N LYS A 72 -14.76 -0.88 -7.46
CA LYS A 72 -13.77 -1.96 -7.31
C LYS A 72 -13.55 -2.64 -8.65
N PHE A 73 -12.30 -3.05 -8.92
CA PHE A 73 -11.86 -3.60 -10.21
C PHE A 73 -11.40 -5.06 -10.06
N ASP A 74 -11.63 -5.86 -11.11
CA ASP A 74 -11.15 -7.25 -11.17
C ASP A 74 -9.65 -7.29 -11.49
N THR A 75 -9.22 -6.37 -12.37
CA THR A 75 -7.81 -6.18 -12.74
C THR A 75 -7.41 -4.71 -12.58
N ILE A 76 -6.24 -4.45 -12.01
CA ILE A 76 -5.64 -3.11 -12.01
C ILE A 76 -4.26 -3.18 -12.66
N ILE A 77 -3.95 -2.27 -13.58
CA ILE A 77 -2.62 -2.11 -14.14
C ILE A 77 -2.01 -0.80 -13.66
N CYS A 78 -0.72 -0.80 -13.37
CA CYS A 78 0.01 0.37 -12.90
C CYS A 78 1.41 0.37 -13.49
N PHE A 79 1.60 1.14 -14.57
CA PHE A 79 2.82 1.07 -15.37
C PHE A 79 3.74 2.25 -15.11
N TYR A 80 4.94 1.96 -14.60
CA TYR A 80 6.05 2.89 -14.40
C TYR A 80 5.78 4.08 -13.45
N VAL A 81 4.56 4.19 -12.90
CA VAL A 81 4.15 5.21 -11.94
C VAL A 81 5.09 5.22 -10.72
N LEU A 82 5.36 4.06 -10.14
CA LEU A 82 6.18 3.94 -8.93
C LEU A 82 7.62 4.45 -9.15
N ASN A 83 8.15 4.37 -10.37
CA ASN A 83 9.52 4.79 -10.67
C ASN A 83 9.73 6.29 -10.53
N VAL A 84 8.67 7.10 -10.49
CA VAL A 84 8.76 8.57 -10.38
C VAL A 84 8.23 9.10 -9.06
N LEU A 85 8.05 8.24 -8.06
CA LEU A 85 7.48 8.58 -6.75
C LEU A 85 8.51 8.38 -5.64
N PHE A 86 8.42 9.20 -4.59
CA PHE A 86 9.16 8.95 -3.34
C PHE A 86 8.58 7.74 -2.59
N PRO A 87 9.33 7.12 -1.66
CA PRO A 87 8.88 5.90 -0.97
C PRO A 87 7.51 5.99 -0.30
N GLU A 88 7.16 7.14 0.29
CA GLU A 88 5.85 7.37 0.91
C GLU A 88 4.73 7.43 -0.13
N GLU A 89 4.95 8.14 -1.25
CA GLU A 89 4.01 8.21 -2.37
C GLU A 89 3.83 6.85 -3.04
N GLN A 90 4.90 6.05 -3.17
CA GLN A 90 4.80 4.66 -3.62
C GLN A 90 3.93 3.83 -2.68
N ALA A 91 4.12 3.95 -1.37
CA ALA A 91 3.29 3.25 -0.39
C ALA A 91 1.81 3.65 -0.52
N ASN A 92 1.52 4.94 -0.73
CA ASN A 92 0.16 5.43 -0.95
C ASN A 92 -0.46 4.85 -2.22
N VAL A 93 0.26 4.81 -3.34
CA VAL A 93 -0.24 4.18 -4.58
C VAL A 93 -0.53 2.70 -4.37
N LEU A 94 0.36 1.95 -3.70
CA LEU A 94 0.12 0.53 -3.40
C LEU A 94 -1.13 0.34 -2.54
N MET A 95 -1.33 1.20 -1.54
CA MET A 95 -2.52 1.21 -0.68
C MET A 95 -3.80 1.55 -1.45
N GLU A 96 -3.75 2.52 -2.36
CA GLU A 96 -4.89 2.86 -3.22
C GLU A 96 -5.23 1.75 -4.21
N VAL A 97 -4.23 1.12 -4.84
CA VAL A 97 -4.47 -0.05 -5.69
C VAL A 97 -5.09 -1.20 -4.88
N SER A 98 -4.57 -1.49 -3.68
CA SER A 98 -5.19 -2.48 -2.78
C SER A 98 -6.64 -2.09 -2.45
N HIS A 99 -6.90 -0.81 -2.21
CA HIS A 99 -8.25 -0.32 -1.91
C HIS A 99 -9.18 -0.42 -3.12
N LEU A 100 -8.71 -0.25 -4.36
CA LEU A 100 -9.56 -0.32 -5.54
C LEU A 100 -9.72 -1.75 -6.09
N LEU A 101 -8.90 -2.69 -5.65
CA LEU A 101 -8.96 -4.06 -6.12
C LEU A 101 -10.09 -4.85 -5.43
N LYS A 102 -10.84 -5.65 -6.19
CA LYS A 102 -11.82 -6.61 -5.64
C LYS A 102 -11.10 -7.74 -4.90
N PRO A 103 -11.71 -8.34 -3.86
CA PRO A 103 -11.20 -9.55 -3.24
C PRO A 103 -10.95 -10.65 -4.29
N GLY A 104 -9.74 -11.21 -4.32
CA GLY A 104 -9.32 -12.21 -5.31
C GLY A 104 -8.96 -11.67 -6.70
N GLY A 105 -9.15 -10.36 -6.95
CA GLY A 105 -8.66 -9.68 -8.14
C GLY A 105 -7.13 -9.64 -8.19
N LYS A 106 -6.59 -9.18 -9.31
CA LYS A 106 -5.14 -9.07 -9.53
C LYS A 106 -4.73 -7.65 -9.92
N ALA A 107 -3.57 -7.21 -9.44
CA ALA A 107 -2.92 -6.01 -9.97
C ALA A 107 -1.59 -6.36 -10.63
N TYR A 108 -1.23 -5.61 -11.67
CA TYR A 108 -0.01 -5.77 -12.43
C TYR A 108 0.80 -4.48 -12.42
N TYR A 109 2.00 -4.54 -11.85
CA TYR A 109 2.93 -3.42 -11.80
C TYR A 109 4.03 -3.62 -12.82
N ALA A 110 4.27 -2.62 -13.68
CA ALA A 110 5.46 -2.59 -14.53
C ALA A 110 6.46 -1.58 -13.98
N VAL A 111 7.72 -1.97 -13.80
CA VAL A 111 8.76 -1.09 -13.29
C VAL A 111 10.00 -1.10 -14.18
N ARG A 112 10.74 0.02 -14.18
CA ARG A 112 12.01 0.15 -14.90
C ARG A 112 13.18 -0.54 -14.18
N ARG A 113 14.03 -1.19 -14.96
CA ARG A 113 15.29 -1.85 -14.55
C ARG A 113 16.54 -1.16 -15.10
N ASP A 114 16.37 -0.30 -16.10
CA ASP A 114 17.44 0.42 -16.81
C ASP A 114 17.87 1.74 -16.12
N ILE A 115 17.31 2.05 -14.94
CA ILE A 115 17.68 3.24 -14.16
C ILE A 115 19.05 3.03 -13.53
N LYS A 116 20.06 3.73 -14.06
CA LYS A 116 21.47 3.62 -13.61
C LYS A 116 21.77 4.37 -12.31
N ARG A 117 21.07 5.47 -12.05
CA ARG A 117 21.24 6.34 -10.87
C ARG A 117 19.89 6.84 -10.43
N GLU A 118 19.62 6.86 -9.14
CA GLU A 118 18.40 7.42 -8.54
C GLU A 118 18.53 8.92 -8.28
N GLY A 119 17.39 9.62 -8.23
CA GLY A 119 17.33 11.04 -7.93
C GLY A 119 16.76 11.87 -9.07
N PHE A 120 16.79 13.20 -8.84
CA PHE A 120 16.35 14.19 -9.81
C PHE A 120 17.26 14.21 -11.03
N ARG A 121 16.64 14.32 -12.20
CA ARG A 121 17.28 14.61 -13.48
C ARG A 121 16.43 15.56 -14.29
N GLU A 122 17.05 16.28 -15.20
CA GLU A 122 16.33 17.12 -16.14
C GLU A 122 15.56 16.26 -17.14
N HIS A 123 14.26 16.51 -17.29
CA HIS A 123 13.44 15.87 -18.30
C HIS A 123 13.89 16.32 -19.70
N TYR A 124 14.18 15.37 -20.58
CA TYR A 124 14.81 15.64 -21.88
C TYR A 124 14.04 16.67 -22.72
N VAL A 125 12.71 16.53 -22.77
CA VAL A 125 11.81 17.38 -23.59
C VAL A 125 11.43 18.67 -22.86
N HIS A 126 11.05 18.59 -21.59
CA HIS A 126 10.40 19.68 -20.87
C HIS A 126 11.37 20.56 -20.07
N LYS A 127 12.63 20.15 -19.94
CA LYS A 127 13.66 20.88 -19.19
C LYS A 127 13.27 21.16 -17.73
N LYS A 128 12.48 20.26 -17.13
CA LYS A 128 12.03 20.31 -15.73
C LYS A 128 12.68 19.20 -14.91
N PRO A 129 12.98 19.42 -13.61
CA PRO A 129 13.52 18.37 -12.77
C PRO A 129 12.46 17.31 -12.47
N THR A 130 12.77 16.05 -12.74
CA THR A 130 11.91 14.89 -12.44
C THR A 130 12.70 13.87 -11.63
N TYR A 131 12.11 13.39 -10.53
CA TYR A 131 12.68 12.31 -9.73
C TYR A 131 12.46 10.96 -10.44
N GLN A 132 13.48 10.11 -10.47
CA GLN A 132 13.34 8.71 -10.87
C GLN A 132 14.12 7.80 -9.91
N CYS A 133 13.58 6.61 -9.64
CA CYS A 133 14.15 5.62 -8.74
C CYS A 133 13.96 4.19 -9.24
N VAL A 134 14.80 3.28 -8.73
CA VAL A 134 14.63 1.85 -8.93
C VAL A 134 13.52 1.36 -8.00
N VAL A 135 12.61 0.56 -8.53
CA VAL A 135 11.53 -0.05 -7.75
C VAL A 135 11.74 -1.56 -7.75
N LYS A 136 11.68 -2.16 -6.57
CA LYS A 136 11.67 -3.61 -6.37
C LYS A 136 10.52 -3.96 -5.44
N LEU A 137 9.61 -4.78 -5.92
CA LEU A 137 8.44 -5.22 -5.16
C LEU A 137 8.62 -6.67 -4.72
N PRO A 138 8.23 -7.05 -3.49
CA PRO A 138 8.28 -8.42 -2.99
C PRO A 138 7.11 -9.25 -3.53
N PHE A 139 6.82 -9.13 -4.83
CA PHE A 139 5.68 -9.74 -5.51
C PHE A 139 6.19 -10.76 -6.54
N HIS A 140 5.28 -11.60 -7.05
CA HIS A 140 5.65 -12.60 -8.04
C HIS A 140 6.02 -11.93 -9.36
N SER A 141 7.27 -12.12 -9.81
CA SER A 141 7.77 -11.60 -11.09
C SER A 141 7.23 -12.48 -12.23
N ILE A 142 6.45 -11.88 -13.13
CA ILE A 142 5.82 -12.58 -14.28
C ILE A 142 6.54 -12.32 -15.60
N HIS A 143 7.32 -11.24 -15.67
CA HIS A 143 8.17 -10.89 -16.80
C HIS A 143 9.39 -10.15 -16.30
N LEU A 144 10.56 -10.50 -16.81
CA LEU A 144 11.82 -9.85 -16.48
C LEU A 144 12.70 -9.80 -17.73
N ASP A 145 13.11 -8.59 -18.09
CA ASP A 145 14.15 -8.37 -19.09
C ASP A 145 15.17 -7.33 -18.59
N THR A 146 16.12 -6.95 -19.44
CA THR A 146 17.19 -6.00 -19.08
C THR A 146 16.68 -4.59 -18.76
N SER A 147 15.50 -4.22 -19.26
CA SER A 147 14.92 -2.88 -19.18
C SER A 147 13.75 -2.74 -18.21
N ARG A 148 13.02 -3.83 -17.93
CA ARG A 148 11.81 -3.79 -17.10
C ARG A 148 11.51 -5.11 -16.40
N GLU A 149 10.69 -5.01 -15.36
CA GLU A 149 10.21 -6.15 -14.58
C GLU A 149 8.72 -5.94 -14.28
N PHE A 150 7.91 -6.99 -14.45
CA PHE A 150 6.47 -6.97 -14.19
C PHE A 150 6.14 -7.86 -13.01
N TYR A 151 5.32 -7.34 -12.10
CA TYR A 151 4.91 -8.03 -10.89
C TYR A 151 3.41 -8.29 -10.88
N GLU A 152 3.00 -9.50 -10.50
CA GLU A 152 1.61 -9.83 -10.15
C GLU A 152 1.39 -9.64 -8.63
N TYR A 153 0.35 -8.89 -8.29
CA TYR A 153 -0.13 -8.66 -6.93
C TYR A 153 -1.54 -9.21 -6.74
N LYS A 154 -1.80 -9.73 -5.55
CA LYS A 154 -3.12 -10.07 -5.00
C LYS A 154 -3.13 -9.62 -3.53
N HIS A 155 -4.29 -9.40 -2.94
CA HIS A 155 -4.36 -9.15 -1.49
C HIS A 155 -3.68 -10.26 -0.69
N TYR A 156 -3.01 -9.88 0.40
CA TYR A 156 -2.20 -10.80 1.19
C TYR A 156 -3.02 -11.98 1.76
N ASN A 157 -4.27 -11.77 2.13
CA ASN A 157 -5.18 -12.82 2.61
C ASN A 157 -5.72 -13.75 1.51
N HIS A 158 -5.45 -13.45 0.24
CA HIS A 158 -5.71 -14.32 -0.90
C HIS A 158 -4.46 -15.05 -1.41
N GLN A 159 -3.32 -14.87 -0.74
CA GLN A 159 -2.06 -15.56 -1.02
C GLN A 159 -1.84 -16.72 -0.04
N ARG A 160 -1.09 -17.76 -0.45
CA ARG A 160 -0.62 -18.81 0.46
C ARG A 160 0.69 -18.32 1.08
N ASN A 161 0.67 -17.94 2.35
CA ASN A 161 1.71 -17.06 2.88
C ASN A 161 2.81 -17.76 3.67
N SER A 162 2.50 -18.82 4.42
CA SER A 162 3.51 -19.51 5.23
C SER A 162 3.10 -20.94 5.58
N ALA A 163 4.08 -21.80 5.85
CA ALA A 163 3.87 -23.11 6.46
C ALA A 163 3.64 -23.04 7.98
N ASN A 164 3.85 -21.89 8.61
CA ASN A 164 3.62 -21.70 10.04
C ASN A 164 2.12 -21.54 10.36
N ASN A 165 1.74 -21.73 11.63
CA ASN A 165 0.37 -21.55 12.12
C ASN A 165 0.08 -20.11 12.59
N CYS A 166 0.88 -19.12 12.17
CA CYS A 166 0.67 -17.75 12.59
C CYS A 166 -0.54 -17.16 11.86
N ILE A 167 -1.53 -16.65 12.61
CA ILE A 167 -2.74 -16.04 12.05
C ILE A 167 -2.45 -14.75 11.27
N PHE A 168 -1.35 -14.06 11.60
CA PHE A 168 -0.91 -12.87 10.89
C PHE A 168 -0.16 -13.19 9.61
N CYS A 169 0.50 -14.35 9.54
CA CYS A 169 1.03 -14.85 8.28
C CYS A 169 -0.10 -15.38 7.41
N ASN A 170 -1.09 -16.05 7.99
CA ASN A 170 -2.17 -16.72 7.26
C ASN A 170 -3.54 -16.11 7.63
N PRO A 171 -3.78 -14.82 7.31
CA PRO A 171 -5.07 -14.21 7.58
C PRO A 171 -6.16 -14.91 6.77
N TYR A 172 -7.36 -15.00 7.35
CA TYR A 172 -8.50 -15.63 6.68
C TYR A 172 -8.84 -14.93 5.36
N LYS A 173 -9.22 -15.70 4.34
CA LYS A 173 -9.64 -15.16 3.03
C LYS A 173 -10.79 -14.15 3.10
N HIS A 174 -11.68 -14.29 4.08
CA HIS A 174 -12.81 -13.39 4.29
C HIS A 174 -12.49 -12.20 5.21
N LEU A 175 -11.23 -12.08 5.67
CA LEU A 175 -10.80 -10.94 6.47
C LEU A 175 -10.88 -9.67 5.63
N ASN A 176 -11.66 -8.70 6.08
CA ASN A 176 -11.68 -7.38 5.46
C ASN A 176 -10.41 -6.61 5.86
N LEU A 177 -9.48 -6.49 4.93
CA LEU A 177 -8.30 -5.65 5.09
C LEU A 177 -8.72 -4.17 5.00
N LEU A 178 -8.19 -3.32 5.88
CA LEU A 178 -8.41 -1.88 5.79
C LEU A 178 -7.59 -1.31 4.63
N THR A 179 -6.30 -1.65 4.59
CA THR A 179 -5.38 -1.27 3.53
C THR A 179 -4.16 -2.19 3.51
N GLU A 180 -3.41 -2.18 2.41
CA GLU A 180 -2.25 -3.05 2.22
C GLU A 180 -1.17 -2.33 1.40
N SER A 181 0.09 -2.49 1.78
CA SER A 181 1.25 -2.03 1.00
C SER A 181 2.08 -3.23 0.53
N ALA A 182 3.25 -3.00 -0.05
CA ALA A 182 4.14 -4.08 -0.47
C ALA A 182 4.50 -5.04 0.68
N THR A 183 4.82 -4.52 1.86
CA THR A 183 5.42 -5.28 2.97
C THR A 183 4.62 -5.25 4.27
N ALA A 184 3.49 -4.52 4.33
CA ALA A 184 2.62 -4.49 5.49
C ALA A 184 1.15 -4.52 5.07
N TYR A 185 0.26 -4.84 6.01
CA TYR A 185 -1.19 -4.73 5.85
C TYR A 185 -1.84 -4.29 7.17
N ALA A 186 -3.06 -3.75 7.07
CA ALA A 186 -3.84 -3.31 8.21
C ALA A 186 -5.16 -4.07 8.31
N MET A 187 -5.52 -4.46 9.53
CA MET A 187 -6.77 -5.16 9.85
C MET A 187 -7.34 -4.68 11.18
N SER A 188 -8.66 -4.75 11.35
CA SER A 188 -9.27 -4.53 12.66
C SER A 188 -8.81 -5.59 13.66
N ASP A 189 -8.63 -5.20 14.92
CA ASP A 189 -8.36 -6.14 16.01
C ASP A 189 -9.64 -6.95 16.30
N GLY A 190 -9.49 -8.27 16.49
CA GLY A 190 -10.61 -9.16 16.82
C GLY A 190 -11.15 -9.00 18.25
N TYR A 191 -10.37 -8.35 19.12
CA TYR A 191 -10.73 -8.01 20.51
C TYR A 191 -10.47 -6.50 20.73
N PRO A 192 -11.28 -5.63 20.12
CA PRO A 192 -11.02 -4.19 20.10
C PRO A 192 -11.12 -3.58 21.50
N ILE A 193 -10.09 -2.81 21.90
CA ILE A 193 -10.12 -2.02 23.15
C ILE A 193 -11.11 -0.85 23.03
N SER A 194 -11.24 -0.31 21.82
CA SER A 194 -12.17 0.76 21.48
C SER A 194 -12.62 0.64 20.03
N LYS A 195 -13.71 1.35 19.67
CA LYS A 195 -14.22 1.39 18.30
C LYS A 195 -13.14 1.86 17.32
N GLY A 196 -12.82 1.01 16.35
CA GLY A 196 -11.79 1.27 15.34
C GLY A 196 -10.37 0.79 15.70
N HIS A 197 -10.20 0.04 16.81
CA HIS A 197 -8.90 -0.58 17.14
C HIS A 197 -8.39 -1.41 15.95
N THR A 198 -7.22 -1.01 15.44
CA THR A 198 -6.63 -1.55 14.22
C THR A 198 -5.18 -1.97 14.48
N LEU A 199 -4.76 -3.04 13.81
CA LEU A 199 -3.40 -3.55 13.79
C LEU A 199 -2.76 -3.24 12.43
N VAL A 200 -1.54 -2.71 12.45
CA VAL A 200 -0.63 -2.70 11.30
C VAL A 200 0.38 -3.82 11.49
N ILE A 201 0.46 -4.71 10.50
CA ILE A 201 1.18 -5.97 10.58
C ILE A 201 2.17 -6.05 9.39
N PRO A 202 3.48 -6.24 9.62
CA PRO A 202 4.41 -6.57 8.56
C PRO A 202 4.11 -7.97 8.02
N LYS A 203 4.19 -8.14 6.70
CA LYS A 203 4.01 -9.45 6.05
C LYS A 203 5.15 -10.42 6.39
N ARG A 204 6.34 -9.89 6.70
CA ARG A 204 7.47 -10.67 7.22
C ARG A 204 7.14 -11.14 8.64
N HIS A 205 7.34 -12.44 8.88
CA HIS A 205 7.26 -12.99 10.23
C HIS A 205 8.55 -12.71 11.01
N VAL A 206 8.50 -11.72 11.90
CA VAL A 206 9.54 -11.45 12.89
C VAL A 206 8.88 -11.26 14.25
N SER A 207 9.58 -11.61 15.32
CA SER A 207 8.97 -11.73 16.63
C SER A 207 8.49 -10.38 17.15
N ASN A 208 9.24 -9.31 16.89
CA ASN A 208 8.95 -7.97 17.36
C ASN A 208 9.46 -6.89 16.39
N TYR A 209 9.02 -5.65 16.58
CA TYR A 209 9.31 -4.53 15.66
C TYR A 209 10.81 -4.25 15.48
N PHE A 210 11.63 -4.44 16.51
CA PHE A 210 13.06 -4.11 16.46
C PHE A 210 13.86 -5.05 15.55
N GLU A 211 13.28 -6.19 15.15
CA GLU A 211 13.86 -7.13 14.20
C GLU A 211 13.55 -6.77 12.73
N LEU A 212 12.67 -5.80 12.49
CA LEU A 212 12.34 -5.37 11.13
C LEU A 212 13.49 -4.55 10.52
N PRO A 213 13.85 -4.79 9.24
CA PRO A 213 14.70 -3.87 8.51
C PRO A 213 14.10 -2.46 8.45
N PHE A 214 14.94 -1.43 8.42
CA PHE A 214 14.49 -0.03 8.41
C PHE A 214 13.43 0.28 7.33
N LYS A 215 13.59 -0.27 6.12
CA LYS A 215 12.60 -0.10 5.04
C LYS A 215 11.21 -0.64 5.39
N GLU A 216 11.15 -1.77 6.10
CA GLU A 216 9.87 -2.36 6.54
C GLU A 216 9.29 -1.60 7.74
N GLN A 217 10.15 -1.09 8.64
CA GLN A 217 9.72 -0.17 9.69
C GLN A 217 9.07 1.09 9.10
N SER A 218 9.71 1.73 8.12
CA SER A 218 9.15 2.91 7.43
C SER A 218 7.82 2.57 6.74
N ALA A 219 7.73 1.43 6.06
CA ALA A 219 6.49 1.00 5.41
C ALA A 219 5.34 0.80 6.42
N CYS A 220 5.63 0.25 7.61
CA CYS A 220 4.65 0.15 8.68
C CYS A 220 4.19 1.54 9.15
N TRP A 221 5.09 2.50 9.32
CA TRP A 221 4.74 3.85 9.77
C TRP A 221 3.97 4.67 8.73
N PHE A 222 4.29 4.53 7.43
CA PHE A 222 3.46 5.11 6.37
C PHE A 222 2.03 4.56 6.43
N MET A 223 1.88 3.25 6.67
CA MET A 223 0.57 2.65 6.86
C MET A 223 -0.12 3.12 8.14
N VAL A 224 0.59 3.29 9.26
CA VAL A 224 0.03 3.85 10.50
C VAL A 224 -0.59 5.22 10.24
N ASN A 225 0.11 6.10 9.51
CA ASN A 225 -0.42 7.42 9.15
C ASN A 225 -1.68 7.29 8.29
N LYS A 226 -1.66 6.45 7.25
CA LYS A 226 -2.82 6.25 6.38
C LYS A 226 -4.03 5.69 7.14
N VAL A 227 -3.80 4.69 7.99
CA VAL A 227 -4.86 4.10 8.82
C VAL A 227 -5.42 5.13 9.79
N GLN A 228 -4.58 5.96 10.41
CA GLN A 228 -5.04 7.03 11.30
C GLN A 228 -5.98 8.01 10.56
N GLU A 229 -5.66 8.41 9.33
CA GLU A 229 -6.53 9.23 8.48
C GLU A 229 -7.87 8.55 8.20
N MET A 230 -7.85 7.26 7.83
CA MET A 230 -9.05 6.47 7.58
C MET A 230 -9.94 6.38 8.82
N LEU A 231 -9.35 6.06 9.98
CA LEU A 231 -10.06 5.96 11.26
C LEU A 231 -10.61 7.32 11.71
N LYS A 232 -9.89 8.41 11.44
CA LYS A 232 -10.38 9.78 11.73
C LYS A 232 -11.64 10.08 10.93
N THR A 233 -11.63 9.82 9.62
CA THR A 233 -12.78 10.04 8.74
C THR A 233 -13.96 9.14 9.10
N GLN A 234 -13.70 7.87 9.43
CA GLN A 234 -14.75 6.89 9.68
C GLN A 234 -15.39 7.00 11.07
N PHE A 235 -14.61 7.32 12.10
CA PHE A 235 -15.06 7.22 13.50
C PHE A 235 -15.00 8.53 14.29
N ASN A 236 -14.35 9.58 13.77
CA ASN A 236 -14.17 10.87 14.42
C ASN A 236 -13.74 10.78 15.91
N PRO A 237 -12.63 10.08 16.23
CA PRO A 237 -12.15 9.96 17.60
C PRO A 237 -11.54 11.28 18.12
N ASP A 238 -11.58 11.47 19.44
CA ASP A 238 -10.96 12.61 20.13
C ASP A 238 -9.43 12.50 20.26
N GLY A 239 -8.87 11.30 20.06
CA GLY A 239 -7.43 11.05 20.13
C GLY A 239 -7.05 9.63 19.73
N PHE A 240 -5.77 9.27 19.89
CA PHE A 240 -5.25 7.94 19.58
C PHE A 240 -4.19 7.54 20.60
N ASN A 241 -4.17 6.25 20.97
CA ASN A 241 -2.96 5.60 21.48
C ASN A 241 -2.36 4.78 20.34
N VAL A 242 -1.07 4.93 20.08
CA VAL A 242 -0.34 4.12 19.10
C VAL A 242 0.83 3.46 19.81
N GLY A 243 1.00 2.15 19.64
CA GLY A 243 2.04 1.43 20.37
C GLY A 243 2.23 0.00 19.92
N MET A 244 3.24 -0.64 20.49
CA MET A 244 3.60 -2.03 20.21
C MET A 244 3.80 -2.73 21.55
N ASN A 245 3.36 -3.99 21.64
CA ASN A 245 3.71 -4.85 22.75
C ASN A 245 4.92 -5.68 22.34
N ILE A 246 5.96 -5.70 23.18
CA ILE A 246 7.23 -6.35 22.87
C ILE A 246 7.54 -7.37 23.96
N ASN A 247 7.66 -8.64 23.57
CA ASN A 247 7.83 -9.80 24.43
C ASN A 247 6.66 -10.00 25.42
N GLN A 248 6.65 -11.17 26.08
CA GLN A 248 5.59 -11.55 27.01
C GLN A 248 5.40 -10.53 28.15
N ALA A 249 6.49 -10.01 28.71
CA ALA A 249 6.45 -9.01 29.78
C ALA A 249 5.84 -7.67 29.32
N GLY A 250 5.96 -7.32 28.03
CA GLY A 250 5.31 -6.16 27.42
C GLY A 250 3.87 -6.41 26.99
N GLY A 251 3.29 -7.58 27.32
CA GLY A 251 1.92 -7.94 26.95
C GLY A 251 1.77 -8.49 25.53
N GLN A 252 2.86 -8.86 24.86
CA GLN A 252 2.80 -9.46 23.54
C GLN A 252 2.28 -10.90 23.64
N LYS A 253 1.17 -11.19 22.96
CA LYS A 253 0.56 -12.53 22.94
C LYS A 253 0.91 -13.34 21.70
N LEU A 254 0.98 -12.68 20.55
CA LEU A 254 1.37 -13.28 19.28
C LEU A 254 2.80 -12.81 18.96
N MET A 255 3.72 -13.76 18.81
CA MET A 255 5.14 -13.48 18.49
C MET A 255 5.31 -13.16 17.00
N HIS A 256 4.56 -12.17 16.54
CA HIS A 256 4.65 -11.55 15.24
C HIS A 256 4.45 -10.05 15.47
N ALA A 257 5.40 -9.24 15.04
CA ALA A 257 5.37 -7.79 15.21
C ALA A 257 4.03 -7.18 14.76
N SER A 258 3.46 -6.29 15.58
CA SER A 258 2.24 -5.54 15.24
C SER A 258 2.26 -4.17 15.89
N ILE A 259 1.73 -3.17 15.19
CA ILE A 259 1.51 -1.83 15.72
C ILE A 259 0.01 -1.65 15.96
N HIS A 260 -0.35 -1.37 17.20
CA HIS A 260 -1.71 -1.06 17.60
C HIS A 260 -1.99 0.42 17.34
N ILE A 261 -3.15 0.69 16.74
CA ILE A 261 -3.72 2.02 16.58
C ILE A 261 -5.10 1.99 17.24
N ILE A 262 -5.21 2.62 18.40
CA ILE A 262 -6.39 2.56 19.27
C ILE A 262 -7.01 3.96 19.30
N PRO A 263 -8.12 4.20 18.56
CA PRO A 263 -8.89 5.43 18.68
C PRO A 263 -9.36 5.67 20.12
N ARG A 264 -9.36 6.92 20.57
CA ARG A 264 -9.75 7.33 21.93
C ARG A 264 -10.88 8.33 21.87
N TYR A 265 -11.81 8.22 22.81
CA TYR A 265 -13.01 9.05 22.90
C TYR A 265 -13.11 9.66 24.29
N LYS A 266 -13.58 10.91 24.40
CA LYS A 266 -13.78 11.55 25.71
C LYS A 266 -14.70 10.69 26.58
N GLY A 267 -14.23 10.39 27.79
CA GLY A 267 -14.95 9.53 28.75
C GLY A 267 -14.62 8.03 28.65
N ASP A 268 -13.80 7.58 27.69
CA ASP A 268 -13.44 6.16 27.52
C ASP A 268 -12.40 5.64 28.53
N SER A 269 -11.91 6.49 29.45
CA SER A 269 -10.90 6.11 30.45
C SER A 269 -11.25 6.61 31.84
N ALA A 270 -10.93 5.78 32.84
CA ALA A 270 -11.26 5.99 34.25
C ALA A 270 -10.39 7.05 34.98
N GLY A 271 -10.21 8.24 34.40
CA GLY A 271 -9.68 9.41 35.13
C GLY A 271 -8.73 10.34 34.37
N ALA A 272 -8.42 11.48 34.99
CA ALA A 272 -7.68 12.62 34.42
C ALA A 272 -6.18 12.36 34.10
N LYS A 273 -5.63 11.20 34.48
CA LYS A 273 -4.23 10.79 34.24
C LYS A 273 -4.15 9.49 33.42
N SER A 274 -4.92 9.39 32.33
CA SER A 274 -4.98 8.19 31.48
C SER A 274 -3.94 8.18 30.34
N GLY A 275 -3.86 7.08 29.60
CA GLY A 275 -2.91 6.85 28.49
C GLY A 275 -1.90 5.74 28.78
N ILE A 276 -0.74 5.76 28.11
CA ILE A 276 0.33 4.75 28.25
C ILE A 276 0.81 4.58 29.71
N ARG A 277 0.63 5.60 30.55
CA ARG A 277 1.00 5.58 31.98
C ARG A 277 0.21 4.55 32.82
N ASN A 278 -0.97 4.13 32.36
CA ASN A 278 -1.81 3.17 33.08
C ASN A 278 -1.50 1.70 32.70
N VAL A 279 -0.42 1.44 31.97
CA VAL A 279 0.00 0.07 31.61
C VAL A 279 0.44 -0.72 32.86
N ILE A 280 1.03 -0.06 33.85
CA ILE A 280 1.40 -0.67 35.12
C ILE A 280 0.31 -0.37 36.14
N PRO A 281 -0.33 -1.37 36.77
CA PRO A 281 -1.26 -1.15 37.86
C PRO A 281 -0.56 -0.33 38.95
N LYS A 282 -1.22 0.72 39.47
CA LYS A 282 -0.70 1.37 40.68
C LYS A 282 -0.53 0.29 41.74
N LYS A 283 0.65 0.22 42.38
CA LYS A 283 0.78 -0.51 43.64
C LYS A 283 -0.35 0.00 44.54
N THR A 284 -1.26 -0.89 44.93
CA THR A 284 -2.10 -0.66 46.10
C THR A 284 -1.13 -0.46 47.24
N SER A 285 -0.89 0.79 47.63
CA SER A 285 -0.29 1.11 48.92
C SER A 285 -1.24 0.52 49.97
N GLY A 286 -0.78 -0.56 50.61
CA GLY A 286 -1.38 -1.05 51.86
C GLY A 286 -1.14 -0.07 52.99
#